data_AF-A0A954Q1U7-F1
#
_entry.id   AF-A0A954Q1U7-F1
#
_cell.length_a   1.000
_cell.length_b   1.000
_cell.length_c   1.000
_cell.angle_alpha   90.00
_cell.angle_beta   90.00
_cell.angle_gamma   90.00
#
_symmetry.space_group_name_H-M   'P 1'
#
loop_
_entity.id
_entity.type
_entity.pdbx_description
1 polymer ?
#
loop_
_entity_poly.entity_id
_entity_poly.type
_entity_poly.pdbx_seq_one_letter_code
_entity_poly.pdbx_strand_id
1 'polypeptide(L)'
;MKGPFERLKYDLRRVWECPECHHRERADGTVTTVLCRCQANKETLDRVVMKLVEDKIQRRFPVFVPPVAAEEQQLEDSSVATEQESEEETQSEL
;
A
#
# COMPACT_ATOMS: atom_id res chain seq x y z
N MET A 1 -8.35 -16.26 16.28
CA MET A 1 -9.46 -15.30 16.16
C MET A 1 -8.98 -14.08 15.38
N LYS A 2 -9.54 -13.81 14.19
CA LYS A 2 -9.29 -12.53 13.49
C LYS A 2 -9.94 -11.43 14.33
N GLY A 3 -9.13 -10.53 14.89
CA GLY A 3 -9.64 -9.38 15.64
C GLY A 3 -10.46 -8.43 14.75
N PRO A 4 -11.21 -7.49 15.34
CA PRO A 4 -12.01 -6.53 14.60
C PRO A 4 -11.11 -5.60 13.79
N PHE A 5 -10.80 -5.98 12.55
CA PHE A 5 -10.26 -5.08 11.55
C PHE A 5 -11.39 -4.18 11.07
N GLU A 6 -11.74 -3.18 11.88
CA GLU A 6 -12.63 -2.13 11.42
C GLU A 6 -11.89 -1.34 10.33
N ARG A 7 -12.36 -1.45 9.09
CA ARG A 7 -11.92 -0.57 8.01
C ARG A 7 -12.35 0.83 8.39
N LEU A 8 -11.39 1.69 8.74
CA LEU A 8 -11.65 3.08 9.09
C LEU A 8 -12.57 3.72 8.05
N LYS A 9 -13.77 4.10 8.48
CA LYS A 9 -14.80 4.74 7.66
C LYS A 9 -14.34 6.10 7.11
N TYR A 10 -13.41 6.73 7.82
CA TYR A 10 -12.89 8.06 7.52
C TYR A 10 -11.51 7.99 6.89
N ASP A 11 -11.26 8.85 5.91
CA ASP A 11 -9.92 9.06 5.39
C ASP A 11 -9.16 10.05 6.29
N LEU A 12 -8.17 9.55 7.03
CA LEU A 12 -7.35 10.33 7.95
C LEU A 12 -6.10 10.94 7.27
N ARG A 13 -5.97 10.78 5.94
CA ARG A 13 -4.85 11.34 5.19
C ARG A 13 -4.94 12.86 5.08
N ARG A 14 -3.76 13.48 5.10
CA ARG A 14 -3.58 14.91 4.86
C ARG A 14 -3.61 15.19 3.38
N VAL A 15 -4.27 16.28 2.98
CA VAL A 15 -4.32 16.71 1.58
C VAL A 15 -3.30 17.80 1.35
N TRP A 16 -2.44 17.59 0.36
CA TRP A 16 -1.43 18.53 -0.09
C TRP A 16 -1.85 19.08 -1.44
N GLU A 17 -1.74 20.39 -1.64
CA GLU A 17 -2.02 21.06 -2.92
C GLU A 17 -0.79 21.78 -3.45
N CYS A 18 -0.46 21.56 -4.73
CA CYS A 18 0.59 22.29 -5.41
C CYS A 18 0.11 23.70 -5.75
N PRO A 19 0.83 24.77 -5.38
CA PRO A 19 0.42 26.15 -5.69
C PRO A 19 0.52 26.50 -7.19
N GLU A 20 1.28 25.73 -7.98
CA GLU A 20 1.52 26.02 -9.40
C GLU A 20 0.51 25.33 -10.31
N CYS A 21 0.22 24.04 -10.06
CA CYS A 21 -0.65 23.24 -10.92
C CYS A 21 -1.95 22.80 -10.23
N HIS A 22 -2.15 23.17 -8.96
CA HIS A 22 -3.31 22.78 -8.15
C HIS A 22 -3.52 21.26 -8.02
N HIS A 23 -2.49 20.46 -8.31
CA HIS A 23 -2.54 19.02 -8.10
C HIS A 23 -2.69 18.73 -6.61
N ARG A 24 -3.61 17.80 -6.27
CA ARG A 24 -3.87 17.38 -4.91
C ARG A 24 -3.38 15.96 -4.67
N GLU A 25 -2.62 15.77 -3.60
CA GLU A 25 -2.08 14.49 -3.18
C GLU A 25 -2.47 14.18 -1.73
N ARG A 26 -2.85 12.92 -1.46
CA ARG A 26 -3.20 12.44 -0.11
C ARG A 26 -2.03 11.68 0.48
N ALA A 27 -1.45 12.21 1.54
CA ALA A 27 -0.34 11.57 2.25
C ALA A 27 -0.72 11.19 3.68
N ASP A 28 -0.05 10.21 4.25
CA ASP A 28 -0.27 9.79 5.63
C ASP A 28 0.14 10.90 6.62
N GLY A 29 -0.38 10.85 7.84
CA GLY A 29 -0.18 11.90 8.86
C GLY A 29 1.28 12.07 9.32
N THR A 30 2.15 11.09 9.04
CA THR A 30 3.58 11.13 9.32
C THR A 30 4.38 11.90 8.27
N VAL A 31 3.80 12.14 7.09
CA VAL A 31 4.46 12.88 6.01
C VAL A 31 4.37 14.37 6.31
N THR A 32 5.54 15.01 6.40
CA THR A 32 5.69 16.44 6.72
C THR A 32 5.96 17.30 5.50
N THR A 33 6.43 16.71 4.40
CA THR A 33 6.77 17.43 3.17
C THR A 33 6.39 16.59 1.95
N VAL A 34 5.67 17.20 1.01
CA VAL A 34 5.34 16.59 -0.28
C VAL A 34 5.82 17.51 -1.40
N LEU A 35 6.46 16.91 -2.40
CA LEU A 35 7.04 17.61 -3.54
C LEU A 35 6.22 17.31 -4.79
N CYS A 36 5.74 18.36 -5.45
CA CYS A 36 5.04 18.21 -6.72
C CYS A 36 6.03 17.89 -7.85
N ARG A 37 5.59 17.06 -8.79
CA ARG A 37 6.36 16.67 -9.98
C ARG A 37 6.02 17.49 -11.23
N CYS A 38 5.19 18.53 -11.12
CA CYS A 38 4.75 19.33 -12.26
C CYS A 38 5.89 20.05 -12.99
N GLN A 39 7.03 20.27 -12.32
CA GLN A 39 8.22 20.89 -12.90
C GLN A 39 9.36 19.89 -13.16
N ALA A 40 9.12 18.58 -13.08
CA ALA A 40 10.16 17.56 -13.21
C ALA A 40 10.88 17.53 -14.58
N ASN A 41 10.27 18.13 -15.62
CA ASN A 41 10.85 18.24 -16.96
C ASN A 41 11.68 19.52 -17.18
N LYS A 42 11.72 20.44 -16.21
CA LYS A 42 12.64 21.59 -16.24
C LYS A 42 13.92 21.13 -15.56
N GLU A 43 15.08 21.33 -16.20
CA GLU A 43 16.41 20.96 -15.69
C GLU A 43 16.79 21.66 -14.36
N THR A 44 15.90 22.50 -13.83
CA THR A 44 15.99 23.09 -12.51
C THR A 44 15.60 22.06 -11.44
N LEU A 45 16.53 21.76 -10.53
CA LEU A 45 16.37 20.91 -9.33
C LEU A 45 15.26 21.37 -8.36
N ASP A 46 14.57 22.45 -8.66
CA ASP A 46 13.55 23.07 -7.81
C ASP A 46 12.22 22.33 -7.94
N ARG A 47 12.08 21.26 -7.17
CA ARG A 47 10.76 20.66 -6.94
C ARG A 47 9.92 21.59 -6.08
N VAL A 48 8.69 21.86 -6.53
CA VAL A 48 7.76 22.72 -5.81
C VAL A 48 7.28 22.01 -4.54
N VAL A 49 7.48 22.66 -3.39
CA VAL A 49 6.93 22.20 -2.11
C VAL A 49 5.42 22.45 -2.11
N MET A 50 4.64 21.40 -1.88
CA MET A 50 3.19 21.50 -1.80
C MET A 50 2.76 22.12 -0.47
N LYS A 51 1.59 22.76 -0.46
CA LYS A 51 1.00 23.33 0.75
C LYS A 51 0.01 22.35 1.36
N LEU A 52 0.02 22.20 2.68
CA LEU A 52 -0.99 21.42 3.40
C LEU A 52 -2.32 22.18 3.36
N VAL A 53 -3.38 21.52 2.92
CA VAL A 53 -4.73 22.09 2.83
C VAL A 53 -5.68 21.30 3.72
N GLU A 54 -6.55 22.01 4.43
CA GLU A 54 -7.65 21.39 5.14
C GLU A 54 -8.68 20.86 4.14
N ASP A 55 -8.85 19.55 4.10
CA ASP A 55 -9.94 18.93 3.36
C ASP A 55 -11.06 18.53 4.33
N LYS A 56 -12.30 18.54 3.84
CA LYS A 56 -13.45 18.11 4.63
C LYS A 56 -13.35 16.62 4.92
N ILE A 57 -13.97 16.18 6.03
CA ILE A 57 -14.05 14.76 6.40
C ILE A 57 -14.71 13.99 5.25
N GLN A 58 -13.92 13.16 4.56
CA GLN A 58 -14.43 12.28 3.51
C GLN A 58 -14.66 10.88 4.07
N ARG A 59 -15.88 10.36 3.83
CA ARG A 59 -16.20 8.96 4.07
C ARG A 59 -15.69 8.14 2.90
N ARG A 60 -14.89 7.11 3.16
CA ARG A 60 -14.53 6.15 2.11
C ARG A 60 -15.76 5.30 1.82
N PHE A 61 -16.28 5.38 0.60
CA PHE A 61 -17.27 4.42 0.15
C PHE A 61 -16.57 3.07 -0.06
N PRO A 62 -17.19 1.95 0.35
CA PRO A 62 -16.64 0.65 0.03
C PRO A 62 -16.55 0.53 -1.49
N VAL A 63 -15.36 0.24 -2.01
CA VAL A 63 -15.20 -0.13 -3.42
C VAL A 63 -15.90 -1.47 -3.58
N PHE A 64 -17.03 -1.47 -4.29
CA PHE A 64 -17.68 -2.70 -4.72
C PHE A 64 -16.80 -3.34 -5.79
N VAL A 65 -16.04 -4.36 -5.42
CA VAL A 65 -15.39 -5.23 -6.39
C VAL A 65 -16.41 -6.31 -6.72
N PRO A 66 -17.01 -6.30 -7.92
CA PRO A 66 -17.86 -7.42 -8.32
C PRO A 66 -17.04 -8.70 -8.24
N PRO A 67 -17.61 -9.83 -7.77
CA PRO A 67 -16.92 -11.10 -7.84
C PRO A 67 -16.61 -11.37 -9.32
N VAL A 68 -15.32 -11.33 -9.68
CA VAL A 68 -14.85 -11.91 -10.93
C VAL A 68 -15.26 -13.36 -10.84
N ALA A 69 -16.09 -13.84 -11.77
CA ALA A 69 -16.50 -15.23 -11.83
C ALA A 69 -15.24 -16.09 -11.76
N ALA A 70 -15.07 -16.77 -10.62
CA ALA A 70 -13.97 -17.71 -10.43
C ALA A 70 -14.25 -18.87 -11.37
N GLU A 71 -13.58 -18.90 -12.51
CA GLU A 71 -13.51 -20.10 -13.33
C GLU A 71 -12.76 -21.14 -12.48
N GLU A 72 -13.48 -22.18 -12.06
CA GLU A 72 -13.00 -23.27 -11.23
C GLU A 72 -11.82 -23.97 -11.93
N GLN A 73 -10.59 -23.69 -11.47
CA GLN A 73 -9.47 -24.59 -11.72
C GLN A 73 -9.57 -25.73 -10.69
N GLN A 74 -10.06 -26.88 -11.14
CA GLN A 74 -10.01 -28.13 -10.41
C GLN A 74 -8.57 -28.39 -9.93
N LEU A 75 -8.40 -28.40 -8.61
CA LEU A 75 -7.25 -29.03 -7.97
C LEU A 75 -7.38 -30.54 -8.18
N GLU A 76 -6.52 -31.10 -9.02
CA GLU A 76 -6.28 -32.54 -9.06
C GLU A 76 -5.21 -32.86 -7.99
N ASP A 77 -5.70 -33.44 -6.90
CA ASP A 77 -4.92 -34.06 -5.84
C ASP A 77 -4.08 -35.21 -6.43
N SER A 78 -2.76 -35.16 -6.26
CA SER A 78 -1.94 -36.36 -6.36
C SER A 78 -0.89 -36.34 -5.27
N SER A 79 -1.31 -36.89 -4.14
CA SER A 79 -0.50 -37.43 -3.06
C SER A 79 0.67 -38.26 -3.57
N VAL A 80 1.90 -37.92 -3.17
CA VAL A 80 2.90 -38.93 -2.79
C VAL A 80 3.56 -38.44 -1.51
N ALA A 81 3.21 -39.11 -0.42
CA ALA A 81 3.97 -39.09 0.82
C ALA A 81 5.30 -39.81 0.60
N THR A 82 6.39 -39.21 1.08
CA THR A 82 7.48 -39.99 1.64
C THR A 82 8.08 -39.24 2.81
N GLU A 83 7.96 -39.88 3.97
CA GLU A 83 8.61 -39.62 5.24
C GLU A 83 10.12 -39.89 5.13
N GLN A 84 10.94 -39.17 5.90
CA GLN A 84 12.17 -39.62 6.60
C GLN A 84 12.92 -38.37 7.11
N GLU A 85 12.80 -38.01 8.40
CA GLU A 85 13.63 -38.51 9.52
C GLU A 85 15.13 -38.24 9.32
N SER A 86 15.66 -37.23 10.06
CA SER A 86 16.82 -37.33 10.99
C SER A 86 18.17 -37.22 10.25
N GLU A 87 19.24 -36.58 10.73
CA GLU A 87 19.93 -36.52 12.02
C GLU A 87 20.78 -35.21 12.03
N GLU A 88 20.80 -34.44 13.13
CA GLU A 88 21.95 -34.30 14.06
C GLU A 88 23.32 -33.99 13.41
N GLU A 89 23.88 -32.80 13.68
CA GLU A 89 25.07 -32.60 14.54
C GLU A 89 26.36 -33.00 13.80
N THR A 90 27.37 -32.15 13.58
CA THR A 90 28.37 -31.74 14.58
C THR A 90 29.49 -30.96 13.83
N GLN A 91 30.04 -29.89 14.45
CA GLN A 91 31.49 -29.54 14.51
C GLN A 91 32.34 -29.42 13.22
N SER A 92 32.88 -28.24 12.86
CA SER A 92 34.06 -27.52 13.39
C SER A 92 35.41 -27.96 12.79
N GLU A 93 36.20 -26.94 12.40
CA GLU A 93 37.67 -26.96 12.18
C GLU A 93 38.15 -27.78 10.95
N LEU A 94 38.96 -27.28 10.02
CA LEU A 94 40.08 -26.32 10.02
C LEU A 94 40.21 -25.61 8.67
#